data_AF-A0A956EUN7-F1
#
_entry.id   AF-A0A956EUN7-F1
#
_cell.length_a   1.000
_cell.length_b   1.000
_cell.length_c   1.000
_cell.angle_alpha   90.00
_cell.angle_beta   90.00
_cell.angle_gamma   90.00
#
_symmetry.space_group_name_H-M   'P 1'
#
loop_
_entity.id
_entity.type
_entity.pdbx_description
1 polymer ?
#
loop_
_entity_poly.entity_id
_entity_poly.type
_entity_poly.pdbx_seq_one_letter_code
_entity_poly.pdbx_strand_id
1 'polypeptide(L)'
;LIERLNGAGESTRKILENRVYQAFSRTLARSHAYVAMERLYDVVESGDYDLVVLDTPPTRSALDILDAPGRLARFLDDEAVRWFLKPRFGGGALSRLIPSGGAAATRILGMLASRQLVEELVGFFSVLWHLKEGFQARAEAVQRILRADSTAFCLVCSPSRTSLWDAAYLRDGLLERGVPLGAVIFNRAYVARASDPAEKVGWAPPQDPAQRLGSIGLEGRRVSEAMLVLLHELAKLRQDTAAWNHVAQAATDRFTERLPKDCLSVRLPELSEDPRDLIDLLQLSRALFDWESRT
;
A
#
# COMPACT_ATOMS: atom_id res chain seq x y z
N LEU A 1 -1.55 -22.84 6.54
CA LEU A 1 -2.97 -22.60 6.87
C LEU A 1 -3.81 -23.88 6.77
N ILE A 2 -3.91 -24.54 5.61
CA ILE A 2 -4.73 -25.78 5.46
C ILE A 2 -4.31 -26.92 6.41
N GLU A 3 -3.01 -27.21 6.54
CA GLU A 3 -2.53 -28.24 7.47
C GLU A 3 -2.82 -27.90 8.94
N ARG A 4 -2.80 -26.60 9.30
CA ARG A 4 -3.14 -26.13 10.65
C ARG A 4 -4.65 -26.15 10.92
N LEU A 5 -5.49 -25.99 9.89
CA LEU A 5 -6.95 -25.92 10.03
C LEU A 5 -7.65 -27.29 9.93
N ASN A 6 -7.14 -28.22 9.12
CA ASN A 6 -7.83 -29.49 8.80
C ASN A 6 -7.19 -30.76 9.39
N GLY A 7 -6.02 -30.66 10.04
CA GLY A 7 -5.27 -31.84 10.49
C GLY A 7 -4.74 -32.71 9.33
N ALA A 8 -3.79 -33.59 9.65
CA ALA A 8 -3.16 -34.48 8.67
C ALA A 8 -4.05 -35.69 8.34
N GLY A 9 -5.03 -35.52 7.46
CA GLY A 9 -5.92 -36.59 6.98
C GLY A 9 -5.85 -36.82 5.46
N GLU A 10 -6.46 -37.92 5.00
CA GLU A 10 -6.59 -38.31 3.58
C GLU A 10 -7.18 -37.17 2.71
N SER A 11 -8.12 -36.41 3.27
CA SER A 11 -8.73 -35.24 2.62
C SER A 11 -7.70 -34.14 2.37
N THR A 12 -6.79 -33.88 3.32
CA THR A 12 -5.71 -32.88 3.22
C THR A 12 -4.74 -33.22 2.08
N ARG A 13 -4.43 -34.50 1.90
CA ARG A 13 -3.54 -34.94 0.80
C ARG A 13 -4.17 -34.72 -0.58
N LYS A 14 -5.43 -35.09 -0.77
CA LYS A 14 -6.17 -34.85 -2.04
C LYS A 14 -6.28 -33.36 -2.39
N ILE A 15 -6.28 -32.48 -1.39
CA ILE A 15 -6.29 -31.02 -1.58
C ILE A 15 -4.95 -30.54 -2.12
N LEU A 16 -3.85 -30.93 -1.47
CA LEU A 16 -2.50 -30.54 -1.85
C LEU A 16 -2.12 -31.04 -3.25
N GLU A 17 -2.66 -32.20 -3.66
CA GLU A 17 -2.45 -32.80 -4.98
C GLU A 17 -3.35 -32.18 -6.09
N ASN A 18 -4.37 -31.38 -5.75
CA ASN A 18 -5.27 -30.77 -6.73
C ASN A 18 -4.58 -29.63 -7.51
N ARG A 19 -4.57 -29.72 -8.86
CA ARG A 19 -3.89 -28.75 -9.75
C ARG A 19 -4.46 -27.33 -9.65
N VAL A 20 -5.79 -27.19 -9.54
CA VAL A 20 -6.46 -25.90 -9.37
C VAL A 20 -6.10 -25.30 -8.02
N TYR A 21 -6.07 -26.11 -6.95
CA TYR A 21 -5.60 -25.68 -5.64
C TYR A 21 -4.15 -25.17 -5.69
N GLN A 22 -3.23 -25.93 -6.30
CA GLN A 22 -1.84 -25.51 -6.43
C GLN A 22 -1.67 -24.22 -7.26
N ALA A 23 -2.47 -24.02 -8.31
CA ALA A 23 -2.44 -22.80 -9.10
C ALA A 23 -2.96 -21.59 -8.30
N PHE A 24 -4.07 -21.77 -7.57
CA PHE A 24 -4.65 -20.76 -6.71
C PHE A 24 -3.70 -20.40 -5.54
N SER A 25 -3.20 -21.40 -4.82
CA SER A 25 -2.27 -21.22 -3.69
C SER A 25 -0.98 -20.53 -4.13
N ARG A 26 -0.43 -20.85 -5.31
CA ARG A 26 0.75 -20.16 -5.85
C ARG A 26 0.48 -18.68 -6.15
N THR A 27 -0.75 -18.33 -6.47
CA THR A 27 -1.12 -16.94 -6.75
C THR A 27 -1.28 -16.15 -5.45
N LEU A 28 -1.96 -16.72 -4.45
CA LEU A 28 -2.07 -16.11 -3.13
C LEU A 28 -0.72 -16.01 -2.40
N ALA A 29 0.13 -17.04 -2.47
CA ALA A 29 1.45 -17.03 -1.85
C ALA A 29 2.40 -15.98 -2.46
N ARG A 30 2.14 -15.56 -3.71
CA ARG A 30 2.86 -14.45 -4.36
C ARG A 30 2.28 -13.08 -4.00
N SER A 31 1.14 -13.02 -3.33
CA SER A 31 0.57 -11.77 -2.84
C SER A 31 1.25 -11.37 -1.54
N HIS A 32 2.23 -10.47 -1.64
CA HIS A 32 2.93 -9.92 -0.47
C HIS A 32 1.97 -9.31 0.55
N ALA A 33 0.94 -8.60 0.09
CA ALA A 33 -0.04 -8.00 1.00
C ALA A 33 -0.89 -9.07 1.73
N TYR A 34 -1.25 -10.18 1.09
CA TYR A 34 -1.97 -11.26 1.79
C TYR A 34 -1.10 -11.90 2.86
N VAL A 35 0.17 -12.18 2.55
CA VAL A 35 1.13 -12.74 3.50
C VAL A 35 1.35 -11.79 4.67
N ALA A 36 1.45 -10.49 4.40
CA ALA A 36 1.57 -9.45 5.43
C ALA A 36 0.37 -9.48 6.39
N MET A 37 -0.87 -9.62 5.89
CA MET A 37 -2.06 -9.69 6.75
C MET A 37 -2.11 -10.94 7.63
N GLU A 38 -1.78 -12.11 7.08
CA GLU A 38 -1.72 -13.35 7.87
C GLU A 38 -0.67 -13.23 8.99
N ARG A 39 0.47 -12.61 8.69
CA ARG A 39 1.51 -12.35 9.69
C ARG A 39 1.09 -11.31 10.71
N LEU A 40 0.39 -10.26 10.30
CA LEU A 40 -0.17 -9.26 11.21
C LEU A 40 -1.11 -9.93 12.22
N TYR A 41 -2.05 -10.75 11.74
CA TYR A 41 -2.97 -11.48 12.63
C TYR A 41 -2.21 -12.36 13.61
N ASP A 42 -1.29 -13.19 13.13
CA ASP A 42 -0.54 -14.12 13.99
C ASP A 42 0.32 -13.39 15.03
N VAL A 43 0.94 -12.25 14.67
CA VAL A 43 1.81 -11.46 15.57
C VAL A 43 1.00 -10.67 16.60
N VAL A 44 -0.14 -10.09 16.22
CA VAL A 44 -1.00 -9.34 17.15
C VAL A 44 -1.68 -10.28 18.13
N GLU A 45 -2.19 -11.43 17.66
CA GLU A 45 -2.86 -12.42 18.53
C GLU A 45 -1.91 -13.15 19.46
N SER A 46 -0.60 -13.22 19.16
CA SER A 46 0.35 -13.85 20.07
C SER A 46 0.56 -13.06 21.36
N GLY A 47 0.36 -11.73 21.32
CA GLY A 47 0.56 -10.84 22.46
C GLY A 47 2.01 -10.69 22.89
N ASP A 48 2.97 -11.15 22.07
CA ASP A 48 4.40 -11.13 22.42
C ASP A 48 5.06 -9.75 22.23
N TYR A 49 4.35 -8.78 21.63
CA TYR A 49 4.87 -7.47 21.27
C TYR A 49 3.92 -6.36 21.72
N ASP A 50 4.49 -5.30 22.31
CA ASP A 50 3.74 -4.10 22.71
C ASP A 50 3.44 -3.17 21.52
N LEU A 51 4.22 -3.25 20.44
CA LEU A 51 4.07 -2.46 19.23
C LEU A 51 4.44 -3.30 18.00
N VAL A 52 3.55 -3.29 17.00
CA VAL A 52 3.78 -3.94 15.70
C VAL A 52 3.80 -2.88 14.62
N VAL A 53 4.94 -2.74 13.93
CA VAL A 53 5.07 -1.86 12.75
C VAL A 53 4.99 -2.72 11.50
N LEU A 54 3.93 -2.53 10.72
CA LEU A 54 3.70 -3.25 9.47
C LEU A 54 4.18 -2.42 8.28
N ASP A 55 5.28 -2.85 7.64
CA ASP A 55 5.69 -2.31 6.35
C ASP A 55 4.83 -2.91 5.23
N THR A 56 4.14 -2.05 4.48
CA THR A 56 3.23 -2.48 3.42
C THR A 56 3.93 -2.42 2.06
N PRO A 57 3.82 -3.47 1.22
CA PRO A 57 4.31 -3.42 -0.16
C PRO A 57 3.73 -2.23 -0.94
N PRO A 58 4.49 -1.64 -1.88
CA PRO A 58 4.03 -0.49 -2.66
C PRO A 58 2.96 -0.96 -3.66
N THR A 59 1.68 -0.90 -3.31
CA THR A 59 0.61 -1.29 -4.22
C THR A 59 -0.68 -0.53 -3.92
N ARG A 60 -1.26 0.12 -4.93
CA ARG A 60 -2.59 0.77 -4.86
C ARG A 60 -3.69 -0.20 -4.39
N SER A 61 -3.54 -1.48 -4.75
CA SER A 61 -4.44 -2.59 -4.40
C SER A 61 -4.16 -3.23 -3.04
N ALA A 62 -3.23 -2.71 -2.22
CA ALA A 62 -2.99 -3.26 -0.89
C ALA A 62 -4.29 -3.26 -0.04
N LEU A 63 -5.10 -2.20 -0.14
CA LEU A 63 -6.42 -2.11 0.50
C LEU A 63 -7.42 -3.10 -0.10
N ASP A 64 -7.41 -3.30 -1.42
CA ASP A 64 -8.28 -4.29 -2.06
C ASP A 64 -7.95 -5.72 -1.60
N ILE A 65 -6.70 -5.99 -1.25
CA ILE A 65 -6.28 -7.29 -0.73
C ILE A 65 -6.83 -7.53 0.69
N LEU A 66 -7.04 -6.48 1.48
CA LEU A 66 -7.72 -6.58 2.80
C LEU A 66 -9.13 -7.15 2.69
N ASP A 67 -9.82 -6.85 1.59
CA ASP A 67 -11.19 -7.29 1.32
C ASP A 67 -11.24 -8.63 0.58
N ALA A 68 -10.10 -9.13 0.07
CA ALA A 68 -10.05 -10.29 -0.81
C ALA A 68 -10.56 -11.59 -0.17
N PRO A 69 -10.24 -11.94 1.09
CA PRO A 69 -10.78 -13.16 1.69
C PRO A 69 -12.30 -13.07 1.90
N GLY A 70 -12.81 -11.88 2.28
CA GLY A 70 -14.25 -11.63 2.39
C GLY A 70 -14.96 -11.66 1.03
N ARG A 71 -14.34 -11.17 -0.05
CA ARG A 71 -14.87 -11.32 -1.42
C ARG A 71 -14.91 -12.77 -1.87
N LEU A 72 -13.85 -13.54 -1.57
CA LEU A 72 -13.80 -14.96 -1.88
C LEU A 72 -14.89 -15.74 -1.12
N ALA A 73 -15.07 -15.44 0.17
CA ALA A 73 -16.13 -16.03 0.98
C ALA A 73 -17.52 -15.71 0.40
N ARG A 74 -17.78 -14.45 0.05
CA ARG A 74 -19.04 -14.04 -0.60
C ARG A 74 -19.26 -14.69 -1.96
N PHE A 75 -18.21 -14.84 -2.77
CA PHE A 75 -18.28 -15.54 -4.05
C PHE A 75 -18.67 -17.00 -3.87
N LEU A 76 -18.13 -17.67 -2.85
CA LEU A 76 -18.55 -19.03 -2.53
C LEU A 76 -20.05 -19.03 -2.18
N ASP A 77 -20.52 -18.08 -1.36
CA ASP A 77 -21.94 -18.01 -0.99
C ASP A 77 -22.95 -17.81 -2.13
N ASP A 78 -22.49 -17.47 -3.32
CA ASP A 78 -23.34 -17.32 -4.50
C ASP A 78 -24.16 -18.61 -4.77
N GLU A 79 -25.46 -18.44 -5.03
CA GLU A 79 -26.40 -19.52 -5.26
C GLU A 79 -25.99 -20.39 -6.46
N ALA A 80 -25.35 -19.80 -7.48
CA ALA A 80 -24.84 -20.53 -8.63
C ALA A 80 -23.65 -21.43 -8.26
N VAL A 81 -22.75 -20.95 -7.39
CA VAL A 81 -21.60 -21.72 -6.91
C VAL A 81 -22.07 -22.84 -5.98
N ARG A 82 -22.99 -22.56 -5.05
CA ARG A 82 -23.62 -23.59 -4.21
C ARG A 82 -24.31 -24.66 -5.04
N TRP A 83 -25.05 -24.27 -6.08
CA TRP A 83 -25.71 -25.20 -7.00
C TRP A 83 -24.70 -26.08 -7.73
N PHE A 84 -23.58 -25.51 -8.20
CA PHE A 84 -22.50 -26.26 -8.84
C PHE A 84 -21.83 -27.28 -7.90
N LEU A 85 -21.79 -27.02 -6.59
CA LEU A 85 -21.18 -27.89 -5.58
C LEU A 85 -22.10 -28.98 -5.02
N LYS A 86 -23.42 -28.86 -5.19
CA LYS A 86 -24.42 -29.82 -4.71
C LYS A 86 -24.14 -31.31 -5.00
N PRO A 87 -23.57 -31.73 -6.16
CA PRO A 87 -23.35 -33.15 -6.45
C PRO A 87 -22.49 -33.91 -5.44
N ARG A 88 -21.69 -33.22 -4.60
CA ARG A 88 -20.82 -33.84 -3.58
C ARG A 88 -21.38 -33.81 -2.15
N PHE A 89 -22.34 -32.94 -1.85
CA PHE A 89 -22.87 -32.72 -0.51
C PHE A 89 -24.24 -33.37 -0.25
N GLY A 90 -24.89 -33.91 -1.28
CA GLY A 90 -26.23 -34.54 -1.17
C GLY A 90 -26.25 -35.97 -1.70
N GLY A 91 -25.85 -36.92 -0.86
CA GLY A 91 -26.17 -38.33 -1.05
C GLY A 91 -27.61 -38.60 -0.61
N GLY A 92 -28.53 -38.77 -1.57
CA GLY A 92 -29.89 -39.26 -1.28
C GLY A 92 -30.98 -38.57 -2.10
N ALA A 93 -31.55 -39.29 -3.05
CA ALA A 93 -32.86 -39.14 -3.73
C ALA A 93 -33.32 -37.78 -4.32
N LEU A 94 -32.65 -36.65 -4.03
CA LEU A 94 -33.08 -35.30 -4.42
C LEU A 94 -32.32 -34.73 -5.64
N SER A 95 -31.56 -35.58 -6.36
CA SER A 95 -30.91 -35.19 -7.62
C SER A 95 -31.87 -35.06 -8.81
N ARG A 96 -33.16 -35.38 -8.61
CA ARG A 96 -34.20 -35.30 -9.67
C ARG A 96 -35.01 -34.00 -9.67
N LEU A 97 -34.75 -33.07 -8.75
CA LEU A 97 -35.44 -31.78 -8.67
C LEU A 97 -34.47 -30.61 -8.92
N ILE A 98 -33.75 -30.65 -10.04
CA ILE A 98 -33.09 -29.46 -10.58
C ILE A 98 -34.12 -28.75 -11.46
N PRO A 99 -34.54 -27.51 -11.16
CA PRO A 99 -35.38 -26.72 -12.06
C PRO A 99 -34.66 -26.58 -13.40
N SER A 100 -35.42 -26.75 -14.48
CA SER A 100 -34.99 -26.85 -15.89
C SER A 100 -34.20 -25.66 -16.47
N GLY A 101 -33.77 -24.69 -15.66
CA GLY A 101 -32.92 -23.56 -16.05
C GLY A 101 -31.40 -23.77 -15.85
N GLY A 102 -30.97 -24.57 -14.87
CA GLY A 102 -29.54 -24.76 -14.56
C GLY A 102 -28.82 -25.78 -15.46
N ALA A 103 -29.56 -26.73 -16.02
CA ALA A 103 -28.99 -27.87 -16.77
C ALA A 103 -28.32 -27.49 -18.10
N ALA A 104 -28.68 -26.34 -18.68
CA ALA A 104 -28.09 -25.84 -19.93
C ALA A 104 -26.68 -25.27 -19.72
N ALA A 105 -26.45 -24.54 -18.61
CA ALA A 105 -25.15 -23.96 -18.28
C ALA A 105 -24.08 -25.04 -18.05
N THR A 106 -24.45 -26.16 -17.40
CA THR A 106 -23.58 -27.33 -17.23
C THR A 106 -23.26 -28.05 -18.55
N ARG A 107 -24.16 -28.02 -19.54
CA ARG A 107 -23.93 -28.63 -20.86
C ARG A 107 -22.93 -27.83 -21.69
N ILE A 108 -23.00 -26.49 -21.62
CA ILE A 108 -22.10 -25.58 -22.33
C ILE A 108 -20.71 -25.61 -21.69
N LEU A 109 -20.62 -25.61 -20.35
CA LEU A 109 -19.34 -25.80 -19.65
C LEU A 109 -18.74 -27.19 -19.91
N GLY A 110 -19.57 -28.25 -19.94
CA GLY A 110 -19.12 -29.62 -20.24
C GLY A 110 -18.74 -29.87 -21.71
N MET A 111 -19.14 -29.01 -22.64
CA MET A 111 -18.74 -29.06 -24.05
C MET A 111 -17.42 -28.30 -24.32
N LEU A 112 -17.03 -27.36 -23.46
CA LEU A 112 -15.82 -26.53 -23.61
C LEU A 112 -14.69 -26.87 -22.62
N ALA A 113 -15.02 -27.41 -21.44
CA ALA A 113 -14.08 -27.88 -20.43
C ALA A 113 -14.04 -29.41 -20.41
N SER A 114 -12.85 -30.01 -20.28
CA SER A 114 -12.72 -31.46 -20.13
C SER A 114 -13.42 -31.93 -18.85
N ARG A 115 -14.03 -33.12 -18.88
CA ARG A 115 -14.67 -33.74 -17.70
C ARG A 115 -13.74 -33.77 -16.47
N GLN A 116 -12.45 -34.00 -16.71
CA GLN A 116 -11.41 -33.95 -15.69
C GLN A 116 -11.28 -32.57 -15.04
N LEU A 117 -11.30 -31.48 -15.81
CA LEU A 117 -11.23 -30.12 -15.25
C LEU A 117 -12.45 -29.81 -14.38
N VAL A 118 -13.64 -30.27 -14.79
CA VAL A 118 -14.88 -30.09 -14.01
C VAL A 118 -14.78 -30.84 -12.67
N GLU A 119 -14.31 -32.09 -12.68
CA GLU A 119 -14.11 -32.88 -11.46
C GLU A 119 -13.05 -32.25 -10.53
N GLU A 120 -11.96 -31.70 -11.09
CA GLU A 120 -10.93 -30.96 -10.35
C GLU A 120 -11.48 -29.67 -9.72
N LEU A 121 -12.32 -28.90 -10.44
CA LEU A 121 -12.96 -27.68 -9.95
C LEU A 121 -13.95 -27.97 -8.82
N VAL A 122 -14.80 -28.97 -8.98
CA VAL A 122 -15.76 -29.39 -7.93
C VAL A 122 -15.01 -29.85 -6.68
N GLY A 123 -13.93 -30.61 -6.83
CA GLY A 123 -13.09 -31.03 -5.71
C GLY A 123 -12.45 -29.85 -4.98
N PHE A 124 -11.89 -28.89 -5.74
CA PHE A 124 -11.29 -27.67 -5.19
C PHE A 124 -12.31 -26.83 -4.40
N PHE A 125 -13.43 -26.48 -5.02
CA PHE A 125 -14.43 -25.62 -4.39
C PHE A 125 -15.13 -26.29 -3.20
N SER A 126 -15.32 -27.61 -3.22
CA SER A 126 -15.87 -28.35 -2.08
C SER A 126 -14.97 -28.21 -0.86
N VAL A 127 -13.66 -28.26 -1.04
CA VAL A 127 -12.69 -28.05 0.04
C VAL A 127 -12.68 -26.59 0.48
N LEU A 128 -12.62 -25.68 -0.48
CA LEU A 128 -12.57 -24.25 -0.20
C LEU A 128 -13.81 -23.80 0.58
N TRP A 129 -14.96 -24.43 0.35
CA TRP A 129 -16.18 -24.27 1.12
C TRP A 129 -15.99 -24.50 2.63
N HIS A 130 -15.33 -25.60 3.01
CA HIS A 130 -15.09 -25.93 4.42
C HIS A 130 -14.13 -24.94 5.09
N LEU A 131 -13.20 -24.35 4.31
CA LEU A 131 -12.25 -23.36 4.81
C LEU A 131 -12.83 -21.94 4.86
N LYS A 132 -13.98 -21.72 4.22
CA LYS A 132 -14.61 -20.41 4.06
C LYS A 132 -14.83 -19.70 5.39
N GLU A 133 -15.40 -20.40 6.38
CA GLU A 133 -15.68 -19.82 7.69
C GLU A 133 -14.41 -19.32 8.38
N GLY A 134 -13.32 -20.09 8.28
CA GLY A 134 -12.00 -19.69 8.80
C GLY A 134 -11.42 -18.47 8.07
N PHE A 135 -11.56 -18.39 6.74
CA PHE A 135 -11.14 -17.21 5.98
C PHE A 135 -11.95 -15.98 6.34
N GLN A 136 -13.26 -16.13 6.49
CA GLN A 136 -14.15 -15.04 6.84
C GLN A 136 -13.84 -14.51 8.25
N ALA A 137 -13.74 -15.40 9.24
CA ALA A 137 -13.41 -15.02 10.62
C ALA A 137 -12.05 -14.31 10.71
N ARG A 138 -11.03 -14.79 9.97
CA ARG A 138 -9.72 -14.12 9.91
C ARG A 138 -9.79 -12.75 9.26
N ALA A 139 -10.48 -12.63 8.13
CA ALA A 139 -10.66 -11.34 7.46
C ALA A 139 -11.33 -10.32 8.38
N GLU A 140 -12.39 -10.73 9.07
CA GLU A 140 -13.10 -9.90 10.04
C GLU A 140 -12.20 -9.52 11.22
N ALA A 141 -11.39 -10.45 11.74
CA ALA A 141 -10.45 -10.16 12.81
C ALA A 141 -9.38 -9.14 12.39
N VAL A 142 -8.80 -9.31 11.20
CA VAL A 142 -7.86 -8.37 10.62
C VAL A 142 -8.49 -6.99 10.44
N GLN A 143 -9.71 -6.92 9.92
CA GLN A 143 -10.45 -5.64 9.77
C GLN A 143 -10.69 -4.98 11.13
N ARG A 144 -10.99 -5.77 12.18
CA ARG A 144 -11.09 -5.25 13.56
C ARG A 144 -9.75 -4.69 14.05
N ILE A 145 -8.65 -5.39 13.83
CA ILE A 145 -7.29 -4.91 14.18
C ILE A 145 -7.01 -3.58 13.47
N LEU A 146 -7.27 -3.48 12.17
CA LEU A 146 -6.98 -2.28 11.39
C LEU A 146 -7.84 -1.07 11.78
N ARG A 147 -9.03 -1.29 12.34
CA ARG A 147 -9.97 -0.23 12.77
C ARG A 147 -9.93 0.04 14.28
N ALA A 148 -9.14 -0.70 15.03
CA ALA A 148 -9.02 -0.49 16.47
C ALA A 148 -8.43 0.88 16.78
N ASP A 149 -8.87 1.51 17.86
CA ASP A 149 -8.31 2.80 18.33
C ASP A 149 -6.81 2.71 18.67
N SER A 150 -6.32 1.49 18.92
CA SER A 150 -4.90 1.19 19.14
C SER A 150 -4.08 1.09 17.85
N THR A 151 -4.71 1.25 16.68
CA THR A 151 -4.07 1.17 15.37
C THR A 151 -4.06 2.54 14.70
N ALA A 152 -2.94 2.91 14.11
CA ALA A 152 -2.83 4.14 13.33
C ALA A 152 -2.16 3.84 11.98
N PHE A 153 -2.77 4.31 10.90
CA PHE A 153 -2.12 4.30 9.59
C PHE A 153 -1.24 5.53 9.41
N CYS A 154 -0.01 5.31 8.94
CA CYS A 154 0.92 6.36 8.56
C CYS A 154 1.15 6.33 7.05
N LEU A 155 0.63 7.34 6.35
CA LEU A 155 0.77 7.44 4.90
C LEU A 155 2.08 8.14 4.55
N VAL A 156 2.94 7.52 3.76
CA VAL A 156 4.22 8.10 3.34
C VAL A 156 4.18 8.41 1.84
N CYS A 157 4.47 9.65 1.47
CA CYS A 157 4.50 10.06 0.06
C CYS A 157 5.57 11.13 -0.18
N SER A 158 6.05 11.26 -1.42
CA SER A 158 6.89 12.40 -1.80
C SER A 158 6.02 13.56 -2.28
N PRO A 159 6.49 14.82 -2.26
CA PRO A 159 5.71 15.96 -2.74
C PRO A 159 5.66 16.03 -4.29
N SER A 160 5.83 14.89 -4.96
CA SER A 160 5.67 14.75 -6.40
C SER A 160 4.19 14.56 -6.76
N ARG A 161 3.79 15.02 -7.94
CA ARG A 161 2.39 14.93 -8.39
C ARG A 161 1.84 13.50 -8.40
N THR A 162 2.63 12.54 -8.87
CA THR A 162 2.24 11.12 -8.94
C THR A 162 2.11 10.51 -7.56
N SER A 163 3.07 10.74 -6.67
CA SER A 163 3.04 10.19 -5.30
C SER A 163 1.90 10.79 -4.47
N LEU A 164 1.63 12.10 -4.61
CA LEU A 164 0.48 12.73 -3.95
C LEU A 164 -0.86 12.22 -4.48
N TRP A 165 -0.96 11.88 -5.77
CA TRP A 165 -2.17 11.28 -6.32
C TRP A 165 -2.42 9.87 -5.76
N ASP A 166 -1.38 9.05 -5.69
CA ASP A 166 -1.45 7.71 -5.07
C ASP A 166 -1.80 7.79 -3.59
N ALA A 167 -1.18 8.74 -2.87
CA ALA A 167 -1.46 9.02 -1.48
C ALA A 167 -2.92 9.45 -1.26
N ALA A 168 -3.47 10.28 -2.16
CA ALA A 168 -4.86 10.71 -2.07
C ALA A 168 -5.82 9.54 -2.25
N TYR A 169 -5.55 8.67 -3.23
CA TYR A 169 -6.34 7.46 -3.45
C TYR A 169 -6.32 6.53 -2.24
N LEU A 170 -5.15 6.31 -1.62
CA LEU A 170 -5.03 5.50 -0.41
C LEU A 170 -5.73 6.16 0.79
N ARG A 171 -5.56 7.46 1.00
CA ARG A 171 -6.27 8.23 2.04
C ARG A 171 -7.77 8.02 1.90
N ASP A 172 -8.32 8.26 0.72
CA ASP A 172 -9.76 8.18 0.48
C ASP A 172 -10.25 6.74 0.72
N GLY A 173 -9.52 5.73 0.24
CA GLY A 173 -9.83 4.33 0.47
C GLY A 173 -9.75 3.88 1.95
N LEU A 174 -8.86 4.48 2.75
CA LEU A 174 -8.77 4.25 4.20
C LEU A 174 -9.96 4.88 4.93
N LEU A 175 -10.29 6.14 4.60
CA LEU A 175 -11.39 6.88 5.21
C LEU A 175 -12.75 6.23 4.90
N GLU A 176 -12.97 5.80 3.65
CA GLU A 176 -14.17 5.06 3.26
C GLU A 176 -14.36 3.76 4.05
N ARG A 177 -13.26 3.15 4.51
CA ARG A 177 -13.26 1.90 5.29
C ARG A 177 -13.27 2.13 6.80
N GLY A 178 -13.36 3.38 7.25
CA GLY A 178 -13.31 3.75 8.67
C GLY A 178 -12.00 3.38 9.34
N VAL A 179 -10.90 3.34 8.59
CA VAL A 179 -9.56 3.05 9.11
C VAL A 179 -8.91 4.37 9.55
N PRO A 180 -8.45 4.51 10.81
CA PRO A 180 -7.89 5.74 11.32
C PRO A 180 -6.55 6.08 10.65
N LEU A 181 -6.50 7.24 9.99
CA LEU A 181 -5.28 7.83 9.47
C LEU A 181 -4.64 8.71 10.55
N GLY A 182 -3.57 8.23 11.17
CA GLY A 182 -2.90 8.94 12.27
C GLY A 182 -1.87 9.95 11.80
N ALA A 183 -1.19 9.69 10.69
CA ALA A 183 -0.18 10.60 10.17
C ALA A 183 -0.02 10.53 8.65
N VAL A 184 0.42 11.64 8.06
CA VAL A 184 0.97 11.71 6.70
C VAL A 184 2.39 12.27 6.77
N ILE A 185 3.34 11.52 6.20
CA ILE A 185 4.74 11.91 6.08
C ILE A 185 5.01 12.26 4.62
N PHE A 186 5.28 13.54 4.38
CA PHE A 186 5.82 14.02 3.12
C PHE A 186 7.33 13.82 3.11
N ASN A 187 7.76 12.64 2.64
CA ASN A 187 9.15 12.26 2.50
C ASN A 187 9.84 13.05 1.38
N ARG A 188 11.12 13.40 1.57
CA ARG A 188 11.87 14.25 0.62
C ARG A 188 11.17 15.58 0.34
N ALA A 189 10.51 16.13 1.37
CA ALA A 189 9.89 17.42 1.30
C ALA A 189 10.93 18.53 1.41
N TYR A 190 10.68 19.65 0.76
CA TYR A 190 11.47 20.84 1.01
C TYR A 190 11.10 21.43 2.38
N VAL A 191 12.08 21.47 3.29
CA VAL A 191 11.99 22.07 4.62
C VAL A 191 13.08 23.13 4.74
N ALA A 192 12.68 24.36 5.05
CA ALA A 192 13.63 25.44 5.30
C ALA A 192 14.44 25.12 6.58
N ARG A 193 15.77 25.24 6.50
CA ARG A 193 16.70 24.86 7.61
C ARG A 193 16.98 26.01 8.62
N ALA A 194 16.45 27.22 8.43
CA ALA A 194 16.67 28.35 9.33
C ALA A 194 15.48 29.33 9.34
N SER A 195 15.34 30.09 10.42
CA SER A 195 14.37 31.18 10.61
C SER A 195 14.79 32.52 9.99
N ASP A 196 15.89 32.57 9.22
CA ASP A 196 16.26 33.76 8.42
C ASP A 196 15.54 33.74 7.04
N PRO A 197 14.60 34.68 6.80
CA PRO A 197 13.67 34.72 5.67
C PRO A 197 14.15 35.52 4.45
N ALA A 198 15.42 35.42 4.07
CA ALA A 198 15.86 35.77 2.70
C ALA A 198 16.38 34.50 2.04
N GLU A 199 15.55 33.56 1.60
CA GLU A 199 14.91 33.63 0.29
C GLU A 199 14.04 32.36 0.11
N LYS A 200 12.71 32.47 -0.09
CA LYS A 200 12.22 31.93 -1.38
C LYS A 200 13.14 32.62 -2.37
N VAL A 201 13.90 31.89 -3.19
CA VAL A 201 14.81 32.54 -4.15
C VAL A 201 13.95 33.37 -5.08
N GLY A 202 13.75 34.60 -4.65
CA GLY A 202 13.01 35.69 -5.26
C GLY A 202 14.01 36.68 -5.82
N TRP A 203 15.31 36.44 -5.67
CA TRP A 203 16.19 36.75 -6.77
C TRP A 203 15.77 35.93 -7.98
N ALA A 204 15.10 36.63 -8.89
CA ALA A 204 15.53 36.50 -10.26
C ALA A 204 17.07 36.54 -10.25
N PRO A 205 17.75 35.52 -10.78
CA PRO A 205 19.19 35.56 -10.91
C PRO A 205 19.54 36.84 -11.66
N PRO A 206 20.72 37.40 -11.42
CA PRO A 206 21.12 38.53 -12.21
C PRO A 206 21.16 38.02 -13.65
N GLN A 207 20.47 38.71 -14.56
CA GLN A 207 20.58 38.38 -15.99
C GLN A 207 22.06 38.40 -16.42
N ASP A 208 22.89 39.15 -15.67
CA ASP A 208 24.33 39.24 -15.81
C ASP A 208 25.09 38.90 -14.50
N PRO A 209 25.67 37.69 -14.37
CA PRO A 209 26.53 37.31 -13.26
C PRO A 209 27.71 38.27 -13.00
N ALA A 210 28.21 38.96 -14.03
CA ALA A 210 29.30 39.93 -13.90
C ALA A 210 28.88 41.16 -13.08
N GLN A 211 27.63 41.59 -13.21
CA GLN A 211 27.09 42.72 -12.46
C GLN A 211 27.01 42.44 -10.95
N ARG A 212 26.70 41.20 -10.54
CA ARG A 212 26.67 40.81 -9.12
C ARG A 212 28.07 40.65 -8.53
N LEU A 213 29.05 40.23 -9.32
CA LEU A 213 30.45 40.16 -8.88
C LEU A 213 30.97 41.55 -8.49
N GLY A 214 30.51 42.60 -9.19
CA GLY A 214 30.77 43.98 -8.81
C GLY A 214 30.19 44.33 -7.43
N SER A 215 28.91 44.00 -7.20
CA SER A 215 28.23 44.36 -5.95
C SER A 215 28.72 43.65 -4.69
N ILE A 216 29.46 42.53 -4.81
CA ILE A 216 30.11 41.84 -3.68
C ILE A 216 31.59 42.20 -3.50
N GLY A 217 32.06 43.28 -4.14
CA GLY A 217 33.40 43.83 -3.94
C GLY A 217 34.51 42.99 -4.59
N LEU A 218 34.19 42.19 -5.62
CA LEU A 218 35.18 41.46 -6.43
C LEU A 218 35.61 42.25 -7.68
N GLU A 219 35.27 43.53 -7.75
CA GLU A 219 35.68 44.44 -8.82
C GLU A 219 37.21 44.41 -9.02
N GLY A 220 37.64 44.19 -10.26
CA GLY A 220 39.07 44.15 -10.62
C GLY A 220 39.80 42.83 -10.35
N ARG A 221 39.16 41.81 -9.75
CA ARG A 221 39.72 40.45 -9.75
C ARG A 221 39.50 39.80 -11.13
N ARG A 222 40.50 39.08 -11.65
CA ARG A 222 40.33 38.25 -12.85
C ARG A 222 39.37 37.11 -12.53
N VAL A 223 38.09 37.33 -12.78
CA VAL A 223 37.09 36.27 -12.81
C VAL A 223 37.29 35.52 -14.13
N SER A 224 37.62 34.23 -14.06
CA SER A 224 37.77 33.42 -15.25
C SER A 224 36.40 33.22 -15.92
N GLU A 225 36.39 33.02 -17.23
CA GLU A 225 35.19 32.63 -17.98
C GLU A 225 34.52 31.40 -17.36
N ALA A 226 35.32 30.42 -16.90
CA ALA A 226 34.84 29.24 -16.19
C ALA A 226 34.06 29.57 -14.89
N MET A 227 34.47 30.60 -14.15
CA MET A 227 33.75 31.03 -12.95
C MET A 227 32.41 31.70 -13.31
N LEU A 228 32.36 32.50 -14.38
CA LEU A 228 31.11 33.09 -14.87
C LEU A 228 30.11 32.01 -15.31
N VAL A 229 30.59 30.99 -16.03
CA VAL A 229 29.78 29.82 -16.42
C VAL A 229 29.26 29.08 -15.18
N LEU A 230 30.12 28.81 -14.19
CA LEU A 230 29.71 28.16 -12.95
C LEU A 230 28.63 28.96 -12.20
N LEU A 231 28.79 30.28 -12.07
CA LEU A 231 27.80 31.14 -11.42
C LEU A 231 26.47 31.15 -12.16
N HIS A 232 26.49 31.15 -13.49
CA HIS A 232 25.29 31.04 -14.31
C HIS A 232 24.56 29.72 -14.07
N GLU A 233 25.28 28.59 -14.09
CA GLU A 233 24.70 27.27 -13.85
C GLU A 233 24.16 27.11 -12.43
N LEU A 234 24.88 27.60 -11.41
CA LEU A 234 24.39 27.61 -10.03
C LEU A 234 23.13 28.47 -9.86
N ALA A 235 23.07 29.61 -10.55
CA ALA A 235 21.91 30.49 -10.53
C ALA A 235 20.69 29.82 -11.16
N LYS A 236 20.87 29.18 -12.32
CA LYS A 236 19.83 28.39 -13.00
C LYS A 236 19.33 27.22 -12.14
N LEU A 237 20.25 26.42 -11.58
CA LEU A 237 19.91 25.31 -10.69
C LEU A 237 19.08 25.79 -9.49
N ARG A 238 19.46 26.92 -8.90
CA ARG A 238 18.75 27.54 -7.76
C ARG A 238 17.33 27.98 -8.15
N GLN A 239 17.13 28.55 -9.34
CA GLN A 239 15.79 28.91 -9.84
C GLN A 239 14.91 27.70 -10.06
N ASP A 240 15.42 26.69 -10.78
CA ASP A 240 14.66 25.48 -11.11
C ASP A 240 14.23 24.76 -9.82
N THR A 241 15.15 24.68 -8.86
CA THR A 241 14.89 24.10 -7.53
C THR A 241 13.86 24.92 -6.75
N ALA A 242 13.96 26.25 -6.74
CA ALA A 242 13.00 27.12 -6.06
C ALA A 242 11.59 27.02 -6.67
N ALA A 243 11.48 26.98 -8.00
CA ALA A 243 10.20 26.79 -8.69
C ALA A 243 9.59 25.43 -8.36
N TRP A 244 10.39 24.35 -8.39
CA TRP A 244 9.94 23.02 -8.02
C TRP A 244 9.49 22.95 -6.55
N ASN A 245 10.28 23.50 -5.63
CA ASN A 245 9.94 23.57 -4.20
C ASN A 245 8.63 24.33 -3.96
N HIS A 246 8.40 25.45 -4.66
CA HIS A 246 7.18 26.22 -4.53
C HIS A 246 5.94 25.41 -4.95
N VAL A 247 6.02 24.70 -6.07
CA VAL A 247 4.94 23.84 -6.56
C VAL A 247 4.72 22.66 -5.61
N ALA A 248 5.80 22.01 -5.17
CA ALA A 248 5.78 20.88 -4.25
C ALA A 248 5.16 21.25 -2.88
N GLN A 249 5.53 22.41 -2.33
CA GLN A 249 4.95 22.94 -1.10
C GLN A 249 3.45 23.22 -1.25
N ALA A 250 3.05 23.95 -2.29
CA ALA A 250 1.64 24.25 -2.52
C ALA A 250 0.78 22.99 -2.73
N ALA A 251 1.33 21.95 -3.37
CA ALA A 251 0.66 20.67 -3.51
C ALA A 251 0.52 19.93 -2.16
N THR A 252 1.56 19.99 -1.32
CA THR A 252 1.57 19.43 0.04
C THR A 252 0.60 20.14 0.97
N ASP A 253 0.52 21.48 0.90
CA ASP A 253 -0.43 22.29 1.66
C ASP A 253 -1.87 21.89 1.33
N ARG A 254 -2.22 21.85 0.04
CA ARG A 254 -3.54 21.42 -0.45
C ARG A 254 -3.88 19.98 -0.07
N PHE A 255 -2.89 19.10 0.02
CA PHE A 255 -3.10 17.74 0.48
C PHE A 255 -3.45 17.73 1.98
N THR A 256 -2.71 18.52 2.76
CA THR A 256 -2.88 18.65 4.22
C THR A 256 -4.24 19.23 4.60
N GLU A 257 -4.75 20.21 3.84
CA GLU A 257 -6.09 20.79 4.02
C GLU A 257 -7.24 19.77 3.94
N ARG A 258 -7.01 18.61 3.33
CA ARG A 258 -7.99 17.53 3.17
C ARG A 258 -7.81 16.38 4.15
N LEU A 259 -6.89 16.51 5.11
CA LEU A 259 -6.67 15.50 6.13
C LEU A 259 -7.71 15.61 7.26
N PRO A 260 -8.02 14.48 7.94
CA PRO A 260 -8.75 14.53 9.20
C PRO A 260 -8.06 15.45 10.21
N LYS A 261 -8.83 16.10 11.09
CA LYS A 261 -8.29 17.04 12.08
C LYS A 261 -7.26 16.42 13.02
N ASP A 262 -7.44 15.15 13.35
CA ASP A 262 -6.57 14.41 14.29
C ASP A 262 -5.38 13.75 13.57
N CYS A 263 -5.25 13.94 12.25
CA CYS A 263 -4.14 13.40 11.47
C CYS A 263 -2.94 14.35 11.52
N LEU A 264 -1.80 13.83 11.98
CA LEU A 264 -0.54 14.56 11.97
C LEU A 264 -0.02 14.74 10.53
N SER A 265 0.61 15.88 10.26
CA SER A 265 1.25 16.18 8.97
C SER A 265 2.71 16.50 9.21
N VAL A 266 3.60 15.67 8.69
CA VAL A 266 5.05 15.76 8.92
C VAL A 266 5.76 15.94 7.59
N ARG A 267 6.65 16.94 7.51
CA ARG A 267 7.54 17.15 6.36
C ARG A 267 8.92 16.68 6.71
N LEU A 268 9.36 15.62 6.04
CA LEU A 268 10.67 15.06 6.25
C LEU A 268 11.61 15.54 5.12
N PRO A 269 12.70 16.25 5.44
CA PRO A 269 13.64 16.73 4.43
C PRO A 269 14.29 15.58 3.68
N GLU A 270 14.67 15.83 2.43
CA GLU A 270 15.56 14.92 1.72
C GLU A 270 16.90 14.81 2.45
N LEU A 271 17.29 13.58 2.77
CA LEU A 271 18.60 13.30 3.35
C LEU A 271 19.66 13.40 2.26
N SER A 272 20.87 13.80 2.65
CA SER A 272 22.00 13.92 1.72
C SER A 272 22.44 12.57 1.14
N GLU A 273 22.16 11.50 1.88
CA GLU A 273 22.46 10.12 1.49
C GLU A 273 21.27 9.21 1.85
N ASP A 274 21.10 8.12 1.10
CA ASP A 274 20.09 7.11 1.43
C ASP A 274 20.50 6.36 2.71
N PRO A 275 19.56 6.16 3.67
CA PRO A 275 19.86 5.45 4.89
C PRO A 275 20.15 3.97 4.62
N ARG A 276 21.31 3.49 5.08
CA ARG A 276 21.79 2.12 4.84
C ARG A 276 22.11 1.37 6.12
N ASP A 277 22.23 2.07 7.24
CA ASP A 277 22.51 1.47 8.54
C ASP A 277 21.66 2.06 9.66
N LEU A 278 21.89 1.56 10.88
CA LEU A 278 21.18 2.00 12.08
C LEU A 278 21.49 3.45 12.47
N ILE A 279 22.68 3.96 12.12
CA ILE A 279 23.06 5.35 12.40
C ILE A 279 22.25 6.28 11.52
N ASP A 280 22.08 5.94 10.24
CA ASP A 280 21.26 6.71 9.32
C ASP A 280 19.78 6.70 9.72
N LEU A 281 19.27 5.53 10.16
CA LEU A 281 17.92 5.43 10.70
C LEU A 281 17.74 6.25 11.98
N LEU A 282 18.77 6.37 12.81
CA LEU A 282 18.74 7.27 13.97
C LEU A 282 18.66 8.75 13.54
N GLN A 283 19.37 9.15 12.48
CA GLN A 283 19.24 10.51 11.93
C GLN A 283 17.84 10.76 11.37
N LEU A 284 17.29 9.78 10.64
CA LEU A 284 15.92 9.82 10.14
C LEU A 284 14.91 9.95 11.29
N SER A 285 15.10 9.20 12.37
CA SER A 285 14.23 9.24 13.55
C SER A 285 14.21 10.63 14.19
N ARG A 286 15.35 11.30 14.30
CA ARG A 286 15.41 12.69 14.79
C ARG A 286 14.61 13.62 13.89
N ALA A 287 14.77 13.51 12.58
CA ALA A 287 14.00 14.33 11.65
C ALA A 287 12.49 14.04 11.67
N LEU A 288 12.09 12.80 12.00
CA LEU A 288 10.69 12.39 12.10
C LEU A 288 10.03 12.78 13.42
N PHE A 289 10.75 12.74 14.54
CA PHE A 289 10.18 12.89 15.89
C PHE A 289 10.51 14.22 16.58
N ASP A 290 11.48 15.00 16.10
CA ASP A 290 11.88 16.29 16.69
C ASP A 290 11.02 17.47 16.17
N TRP A 291 9.76 17.19 15.80
CA TRP A 291 8.83 18.15 15.18
C TRP A 291 8.17 19.12 16.18
N GLU A 292 8.16 18.80 17.48
CA GLU A 292 7.67 19.69 18.56
C GLU A 292 8.46 21.01 18.66
N SER A 293 9.68 21.05 18.11
CA SER A 293 10.50 22.26 18.03
C SER A 293 10.17 23.17 16.82
N ARG A 294 9.22 22.77 15.94
CA ARG A 294 8.98 23.41 14.62
C ARG A 294 7.52 23.81 14.34
N THR A 295 6.60 23.52 15.26
CA THR A 295 5.21 24.06 15.28
C THR A 295 5.15 25.35 16.06
#